data_AF-A0A382J881-F1
#
_entry.id   AF-A0A382J881-F1
#
_cell.length_a   1.000
_cell.length_b   1.000
_cell.length_c   1.000
_cell.angle_alpha   90.00
_cell.angle_beta   90.00
_cell.angle_gamma   90.00
#
_symmetry.space_group_name_H-M   'P 1'
#
loop_
_entity.id
_entity.type
_entity.pdbx_description
1 polymer ?
#
loop_
_entity_poly.entity_id
_entity_poly.type
_entity_poly.pdbx_seq_one_letter_code
_entity_poly.pdbx_strand_id
1 'polypeptide(L)'
;DNNRVQKFTSEGAFISTWGTKGGEFDNPVGVAVASDGSVYVAVYERKFPSDTFFHRIQKFTSEGAFISTWGTEGTGDGEFDSPHDVAVTSDGSVYVADTYNHRIQKFTSDGVFVSKWGTEGYGDGQFNIPNGVAVASDGSVYVAESGNGRIQKFLPCSVPLIAAITSALEAEDEEGYQSERSVVVNHLAAGTDPNQKFTEISGEQGEEGGLYPLHLVISTCYANELGTALGEIDLPGNHADRCTDLAELLIESGADINLPTESVLGSSPLHLAALHGQLDLAKLLVNAGASVNQLDLGESTPLDSTAMARLTIASFALWGMEDLMNESAVDEIAELLTERGGVSNNPIP
;
A
#
# COMPACT_ATOMS: atom_id res chain seq x y z
N ASP A 1 -10.74 36.61 -15.29
CA ASP A 1 -9.58 36.21 -14.47
C ASP A 1 -8.83 37.42 -13.94
N ASN A 2 -8.63 37.45 -12.62
CA ASN A 2 -7.91 38.52 -11.92
C ASN A 2 -6.47 38.10 -11.54
N ASN A 3 -6.04 36.90 -11.95
CA ASN A 3 -4.69 36.34 -11.81
C ASN A 3 -4.02 36.62 -10.46
N ARG A 4 -4.70 36.23 -9.38
CA ARG A 4 -4.26 36.53 -8.01
C ARG A 4 -4.68 35.43 -7.05
N VAL A 5 -3.96 35.35 -5.93
CA VAL A 5 -4.37 34.62 -4.73
C VAL A 5 -4.83 35.62 -3.68
N GLN A 6 -5.83 35.24 -2.89
CA GLN A 6 -6.34 36.06 -1.79
C GLN A 6 -6.34 35.25 -0.50
N LYS A 7 -5.88 35.87 0.59
CA LYS A 7 -5.85 35.31 1.93
C LYS A 7 -6.97 35.93 2.77
N PHE A 8 -7.69 35.09 3.50
CA PHE A 8 -8.79 35.48 4.37
C PHE A 8 -8.62 34.88 5.77
N THR A 9 -9.30 35.44 6.77
CA THR A 9 -9.46 34.79 8.09
C THR A 9 -10.45 33.63 7.99
N SER A 10 -10.52 32.79 9.03
CA SER A 10 -11.53 31.73 9.16
C SER A 10 -12.97 32.26 9.15
N GLU A 11 -13.17 33.53 9.51
CA GLU A 11 -14.46 34.22 9.50
C GLU A 11 -14.75 34.90 8.15
N GLY A 12 -13.86 34.75 7.16
CA GLY A 12 -14.01 35.30 5.81
C GLY A 12 -13.58 36.76 5.66
N ALA A 13 -12.85 37.34 6.63
CA ALA A 13 -12.33 38.70 6.49
C ALA A 13 -11.09 38.72 5.58
N PHE A 14 -11.03 39.65 4.63
CA PHE A 14 -9.88 39.80 3.73
C PHE A 14 -8.61 40.24 4.49
N ILE A 15 -7.48 39.57 4.24
CA ILE A 15 -6.18 39.87 4.85
C ILE A 15 -5.24 40.48 3.80
N SER A 16 -4.95 39.76 2.72
CA SER A 16 -3.97 40.17 1.72
C SER A 16 -4.21 39.52 0.36
N THR A 17 -3.51 40.00 -0.67
CA THR A 17 -3.52 39.41 -2.00
C THR A 17 -2.15 39.58 -2.65
N TRP A 18 -1.78 38.64 -3.51
CA TRP A 18 -0.58 38.70 -4.35
C TRP A 18 -0.88 38.12 -5.74
N GLY A 19 0.01 38.41 -6.68
CA GLY A 19 -0.18 38.10 -8.10
C GLY A 19 -0.87 39.20 -8.90
N THR A 20 -0.50 39.32 -10.18
CA THR A 20 -1.13 40.22 -11.15
C THR A 20 -1.18 39.57 -12.54
N LYS A 21 -2.12 40.02 -13.39
CA LYS A 21 -2.27 39.54 -14.77
C LYS A 21 -1.06 39.94 -15.63
N GLY A 22 -0.41 38.97 -16.26
CA GLY A 22 0.87 39.16 -16.96
C GLY A 22 2.09 39.30 -16.03
N GLY A 23 1.88 39.06 -14.72
CA GLY A 23 2.92 38.96 -13.69
C GLY A 23 3.21 37.50 -13.35
N GLU A 24 3.10 37.14 -12.07
CA GLU A 24 3.45 35.80 -11.58
C GLU A 24 2.50 34.69 -12.04
N PHE A 25 1.22 35.02 -12.33
CA PHE A 25 0.18 34.05 -12.66
C PHE A 25 -0.51 34.30 -14.01
N ASP A 26 -0.77 33.20 -14.72
CA ASP A 26 -1.65 33.14 -15.89
C ASP A 26 -2.70 32.03 -15.66
N ASN A 27 -3.89 32.43 -15.21
CA ASN A 27 -4.98 31.56 -14.69
C ASN A 27 -4.56 30.58 -13.57
N PRO A 28 -4.34 31.08 -12.35
CA PRO A 28 -4.23 30.21 -11.19
C PRO A 28 -5.59 29.52 -10.92
N VAL A 29 -5.57 28.22 -10.66
CA VAL A 29 -6.80 27.41 -10.49
C VAL A 29 -6.83 26.59 -9.21
N GLY A 30 -5.77 25.84 -8.92
CA GLY A 30 -5.64 25.03 -7.71
C GLY A 30 -4.74 25.72 -6.69
N VAL A 31 -5.00 25.52 -5.41
CA VAL A 31 -4.16 26.05 -4.33
C VAL A 31 -4.07 25.07 -3.17
N ALA A 32 -2.86 24.84 -2.67
CA ALA A 32 -2.61 24.09 -1.45
C ALA A 32 -1.69 24.86 -0.51
N VAL A 33 -1.84 24.61 0.79
CA VAL A 33 -0.99 25.17 1.84
C VAL A 33 -0.33 24.02 2.59
N ALA A 34 0.99 24.02 2.63
CA ALA A 34 1.77 23.03 3.37
C ALA A 34 1.82 23.38 4.87
N SER A 35 2.23 22.40 5.69
CA SER A 35 2.35 22.53 7.14
C SER A 35 3.35 23.62 7.59
N ASP A 36 4.35 23.91 6.75
CA ASP A 36 5.33 24.98 6.94
C ASP A 36 4.79 26.38 6.55
N GLY A 37 3.56 26.45 6.04
CA GLY A 37 2.93 27.68 5.55
C GLY A 37 3.25 28.05 4.11
N SER A 38 4.05 27.24 3.39
CA SER A 38 4.29 27.41 1.96
C SER A 38 3.00 27.23 1.17
N VAL A 39 2.79 28.06 0.14
CA VAL A 39 1.59 28.03 -0.71
C VAL A 39 1.96 27.54 -2.10
N TYR A 40 1.28 26.50 -2.58
CA TYR A 40 1.45 25.91 -3.90
C TYR A 40 0.26 26.28 -4.76
N VAL A 41 0.51 26.70 -6.00
CA VAL A 41 -0.54 27.15 -6.91
C VAL A 41 -0.39 26.41 -8.23
N ALA A 42 -1.45 25.74 -8.67
CA ALA A 42 -1.55 25.15 -10.01
C ALA A 42 -1.98 26.23 -11.00
N VAL A 43 -1.22 26.35 -12.09
CA VAL A 43 -1.36 27.41 -13.08
C VAL A 43 -1.38 26.79 -14.47
N TYR A 44 -2.33 27.20 -15.31
CA TYR A 44 -2.35 26.80 -16.71
C TYR A 44 -2.84 27.95 -17.60
N GLU A 45 -2.31 28.05 -18.81
CA GLU A 45 -2.82 29.02 -19.78
C GLU A 45 -3.69 28.34 -20.84
N ARG A 46 -4.89 28.90 -21.07
CA ARG A 46 -5.70 28.63 -22.28
C ARG A 46 -5.66 29.89 -23.13
N LYS A 47 -4.68 30.03 -24.02
CA LYS A 47 -4.68 31.15 -24.96
C LYS A 47 -4.22 30.72 -26.34
N PHE A 48 -5.11 30.91 -27.31
CA PHE A 48 -4.79 30.86 -28.73
C PHE A 48 -4.80 32.29 -29.29
N PRO A 49 -3.88 32.66 -30.21
CA PRO A 49 -2.67 31.94 -30.59
C PRO A 49 -1.48 32.44 -29.75
N SER A 50 -0.91 31.61 -28.88
CA SER A 50 0.43 31.89 -28.33
C SER A 50 1.30 30.64 -28.42
N ASP A 51 2.51 30.81 -28.92
CA ASP A 51 3.54 29.77 -29.05
C ASP A 51 4.23 29.48 -27.69
N THR A 52 3.53 29.73 -26.58
CA THR A 52 4.06 29.60 -25.22
C THR A 52 2.92 29.20 -24.29
N PHE A 53 2.98 27.98 -23.76
CA PHE A 53 2.02 27.44 -22.82
C PHE A 53 2.72 27.24 -21.47
N PHE A 54 2.12 27.76 -20.39
CA PHE A 54 2.69 27.70 -19.05
C PHE A 54 1.86 26.79 -18.14
N HIS A 55 1.96 25.48 -18.34
CA HIS A 55 1.40 24.48 -17.44
C HIS A 55 2.41 24.18 -16.34
N ARG A 56 2.20 24.74 -15.15
CA ARG A 56 3.22 24.74 -14.09
C ARG A 56 2.61 24.77 -12.69
N ILE A 57 3.42 24.37 -11.72
CA ILE A 57 3.19 24.66 -10.30
C ILE A 57 4.15 25.76 -9.86
N GLN A 58 3.66 26.66 -9.02
CA GLN A 58 4.45 27.71 -8.39
C GLN A 58 4.33 27.63 -6.87
N LYS A 59 5.45 27.79 -6.17
CA LYS A 59 5.55 27.77 -4.71
C LYS A 59 5.86 29.18 -4.18
N PHE A 60 5.19 29.56 -3.11
CA PHE A 60 5.29 30.86 -2.45
C PHE A 60 5.42 30.72 -0.94
N THR A 61 5.89 31.77 -0.26
CA THR A 61 5.81 31.87 1.20
C THR A 61 4.37 32.12 1.66
N SER A 62 4.14 32.05 2.98
CA SER A 62 2.83 32.33 3.60
C SER A 62 2.33 33.77 3.41
N GLU A 63 3.25 34.68 3.04
CA GLU A 63 3.04 36.10 2.75
C GLU A 63 2.92 36.39 1.24
N GLY A 64 3.10 35.37 0.39
CA GLY A 64 2.95 35.48 -1.07
C GLY A 64 4.23 35.84 -1.82
N ALA A 65 5.42 35.71 -1.21
CA ALA A 65 6.67 35.90 -1.94
C ALA A 65 7.01 34.64 -2.77
N PHE A 66 7.38 34.81 -4.04
CA PHE A 66 7.74 33.70 -4.92
C PHE A 66 8.99 32.95 -4.44
N ILE A 67 8.94 31.62 -4.43
CA ILE A 67 10.04 30.72 -4.04
C ILE A 67 10.59 29.99 -5.27
N SER A 68 9.74 29.20 -5.95
CA SER A 68 10.16 28.36 -7.07
C SER A 68 9.01 28.02 -8.01
N THR A 69 9.36 27.48 -9.18
CA THR A 69 8.40 26.98 -10.16
C THR A 69 8.96 25.74 -10.86
N TRP A 70 8.08 24.81 -11.22
CA TRP A 70 8.39 23.66 -12.05
C TRP A 70 7.19 23.29 -12.91
N GLY A 71 7.46 22.50 -13.95
CA GLY A 71 6.48 22.11 -14.95
C GLY A 71 6.58 22.89 -16.26
N THR A 72 6.32 22.18 -17.34
CA THR A 72 6.13 22.70 -18.70
C THR A 72 4.97 21.97 -19.36
N GLU A 73 4.45 22.49 -20.48
CA GLU A 73 3.49 21.74 -21.29
C GLU A 73 4.09 20.41 -21.77
N GLY A 74 3.30 19.35 -21.72
CA GLY A 74 3.66 18.08 -22.35
C GLY A 74 3.10 16.86 -21.64
N THR A 75 3.61 15.69 -22.02
CA THR A 75 3.14 14.38 -21.55
C THR A 75 4.22 13.63 -20.79
N GLY A 76 5.45 14.14 -20.74
CA GLY A 76 6.60 13.58 -20.03
C GLY A 76 6.50 13.70 -18.51
N ASP A 77 7.50 13.17 -17.81
CA ASP A 77 7.58 13.25 -16.35
C ASP A 77 7.89 14.69 -15.92
N GLY A 78 7.06 15.23 -15.03
CA GLY A 78 7.14 16.63 -14.65
C GLY A 78 6.61 17.62 -15.69
N GLU A 79 6.12 17.15 -16.83
CA GLU A 79 5.34 17.94 -17.78
C GLU A 79 3.84 17.78 -17.49
N PHE A 80 3.05 18.80 -17.80
CA PHE A 80 1.62 18.83 -17.52
C PHE A 80 0.80 19.23 -18.74
N ASP A 81 -0.43 18.74 -18.80
CA ASP A 81 -1.49 19.26 -19.66
C ASP A 81 -2.68 19.68 -18.79
N SER A 82 -2.80 21.00 -18.64
CA SER A 82 -3.82 21.69 -17.85
C SER A 82 -3.93 21.15 -16.42
N PRO A 83 -2.92 21.34 -15.56
CA PRO A 83 -3.00 20.93 -14.17
C PRO A 83 -4.07 21.75 -13.45
N HIS A 84 -5.13 21.10 -12.96
CA HIS A 84 -6.25 21.81 -12.33
C HIS A 84 -6.10 21.98 -10.82
N ASP A 85 -5.43 21.03 -10.16
CA ASP A 85 -5.39 21.02 -8.70
C ASP A 85 -4.05 20.49 -8.17
N VAL A 86 -3.74 20.90 -6.94
CA VAL A 86 -2.53 20.53 -6.23
C VAL A 86 -2.86 20.24 -4.77
N ALA A 87 -2.27 19.20 -4.20
CA ALA A 87 -2.36 18.88 -2.78
C ALA A 87 -0.97 18.61 -2.21
N VAL A 88 -0.79 18.86 -0.91
CA VAL A 88 0.50 18.68 -0.23
C VAL A 88 0.29 17.92 1.07
N THR A 89 1.13 16.91 1.31
CA THR A 89 1.15 16.12 2.54
C THR A 89 1.99 16.77 3.63
N SER A 90 1.84 16.29 4.87
CA SER A 90 2.62 16.77 6.02
C SER A 90 4.13 16.55 5.90
N ASP A 91 4.55 15.54 5.13
CA ASP A 91 5.95 15.26 4.80
C ASP A 91 6.51 16.16 3.67
N GLY A 92 5.65 16.99 3.06
CA GLY A 92 6.01 17.89 1.97
C GLY A 92 5.91 17.29 0.57
N SER A 93 5.44 16.04 0.39
CA SER A 93 5.15 15.51 -0.95
C SER A 93 4.01 16.30 -1.61
N VAL A 94 4.17 16.60 -2.90
CA VAL A 94 3.22 17.40 -3.69
C VAL A 94 2.55 16.51 -4.73
N TYR A 95 1.23 16.51 -4.77
CA TYR A 95 0.42 15.76 -5.72
C TYR A 95 -0.30 16.72 -6.64
N VAL A 96 -0.24 16.47 -7.95
CA VAL A 96 -0.83 17.35 -8.97
C VAL A 96 -1.81 16.54 -9.82
N ALA A 97 -3.03 17.06 -9.96
CA ALA A 97 -4.01 16.54 -10.91
C ALA A 97 -3.66 17.04 -12.31
N ASP A 98 -3.06 16.17 -13.12
CA ASP A 98 -2.62 16.44 -14.49
C ASP A 98 -3.75 16.07 -15.47
N THR A 99 -4.71 16.97 -15.56
CA THR A 99 -6.10 16.69 -15.94
C THR A 99 -6.26 16.13 -17.35
N TYR A 100 -5.63 16.72 -18.36
CA TYR A 100 -5.77 16.23 -19.74
C TYR A 100 -4.77 15.14 -20.11
N ASN A 101 -3.79 14.88 -19.24
CA ASN A 101 -2.99 13.67 -19.31
C ASN A 101 -3.62 12.48 -18.55
N HIS A 102 -4.82 12.65 -17.97
CA HIS A 102 -5.56 11.58 -17.30
C HIS A 102 -4.77 10.86 -16.20
N ARG A 103 -3.98 11.62 -15.42
CA ARG A 103 -3.07 11.07 -14.42
C ARG A 103 -2.90 11.97 -13.21
N ILE A 104 -2.36 11.41 -12.14
CA ILE A 104 -1.81 12.15 -11.00
C ILE A 104 -0.29 12.02 -11.04
N GLN A 105 0.41 13.12 -10.75
CA GLN A 105 1.86 13.11 -10.58
C GLN A 105 2.25 13.51 -9.16
N LYS A 106 3.25 12.84 -8.60
CA LYS A 106 3.85 13.10 -7.28
C LYS A 106 5.22 13.74 -7.45
N PHE A 107 5.50 14.75 -6.64
CA PHE A 107 6.74 15.48 -6.58
C PHE A 107 7.25 15.61 -5.14
N THR A 108 8.54 15.92 -5.01
CA THR A 108 9.09 16.43 -3.75
C THR A 108 8.62 17.87 -3.50
N SER A 109 8.84 18.38 -2.28
CA SER A 109 8.54 19.78 -1.91
C SER A 109 9.30 20.83 -2.74
N ASP A 110 10.36 20.41 -3.44
CA ASP A 110 11.19 21.24 -4.33
C ASP A 110 10.81 21.07 -5.82
N GLY A 111 9.78 20.27 -6.13
CA GLY A 111 9.28 20.10 -7.49
C GLY A 111 10.00 19.04 -8.32
N VAL A 112 10.80 18.17 -7.70
CA VAL A 112 11.43 17.04 -8.40
C VAL A 112 10.40 15.93 -8.58
N PHE A 113 10.24 15.43 -9.81
CA PHE A 113 9.33 14.32 -10.12
C PHE A 113 9.71 13.06 -9.33
N VAL A 114 8.72 12.40 -8.72
CA VAL A 114 8.89 11.17 -7.95
C VAL A 114 8.22 10.00 -8.64
N SER A 115 6.93 10.12 -8.94
CA SER A 115 6.15 9.06 -9.56
C SER A 115 4.88 9.60 -10.21
N LYS A 116 4.20 8.75 -10.99
CA LYS A 116 2.89 9.04 -11.57
C LYS A 116 2.04 7.77 -11.65
N TRP A 117 0.73 7.94 -11.66
CA TRP A 117 -0.22 6.86 -11.91
C TRP A 117 -1.47 7.39 -12.58
N GLY A 118 -2.23 6.50 -13.22
CA GLY A 118 -3.37 6.88 -14.04
C GLY A 118 -3.10 6.73 -15.53
N THR A 119 -4.13 6.30 -16.24
CA THR A 119 -4.25 6.33 -17.71
C THR A 119 -5.69 6.67 -18.05
N GLU A 120 -5.96 7.13 -19.28
CA GLU A 120 -7.34 7.39 -19.71
C GLU A 120 -8.19 6.12 -19.62
N GLY A 121 -9.35 6.21 -18.97
CA GLY A 121 -10.28 5.08 -18.89
C GLY A 121 -11.35 5.20 -17.80
N TYR A 122 -12.00 4.06 -17.54
CA TYR A 122 -13.16 3.95 -16.65
C TYR A 122 -12.95 2.93 -15.52
N GLY A 123 -11.89 2.11 -15.60
CA GLY A 123 -11.54 1.11 -14.58
C GLY A 123 -10.86 1.73 -13.36
N ASP A 124 -10.67 0.94 -12.32
CA ASP A 124 -9.95 1.37 -11.12
C ASP A 124 -8.48 1.69 -11.46
N GLY A 125 -7.97 2.79 -10.90
CA GLY A 125 -6.63 3.30 -11.23
C GLY A 125 -6.52 3.97 -12.60
N GLN A 126 -7.59 3.99 -13.41
CA GLN A 126 -7.71 4.81 -14.62
C GLN A 126 -8.50 6.08 -14.33
N PHE A 127 -8.23 7.15 -15.08
CA PHE A 127 -8.88 8.44 -14.90
C PHE A 127 -9.51 9.00 -16.16
N ASN A 128 -10.63 9.71 -15.98
CA ASN A 128 -11.19 10.58 -17.02
C ASN A 128 -11.38 12.00 -16.46
N ILE A 129 -10.54 12.92 -16.90
CA ILE A 129 -10.52 14.33 -16.48
C ILE A 129 -10.49 14.45 -14.92
N PRO A 130 -9.40 14.00 -14.26
CA PRO A 130 -9.20 14.21 -12.83
C PRO A 130 -9.01 15.70 -12.57
N ASN A 131 -9.97 16.31 -11.86
CA ASN A 131 -9.99 17.76 -11.62
C ASN A 131 -9.58 18.15 -10.21
N GLY A 132 -9.65 17.24 -9.26
CA GLY A 132 -9.35 17.51 -7.86
C GLY A 132 -8.49 16.41 -7.27
N VAL A 133 -7.54 16.80 -6.43
CA VAL A 133 -6.72 15.88 -5.64
C VAL A 133 -6.69 16.35 -4.20
N ALA A 134 -6.94 15.46 -3.26
CA ALA A 134 -6.84 15.74 -1.84
C ALA A 134 -6.03 14.63 -1.16
N VAL A 135 -5.29 14.98 -0.12
CA VAL A 135 -4.55 13.98 0.65
C VAL A 135 -4.98 14.05 2.11
N ALA A 136 -5.29 12.89 2.67
CA ALA A 136 -5.64 12.74 4.07
C ALA A 136 -4.39 12.68 4.97
N SER A 137 -4.57 12.87 6.27
CA SER A 137 -3.49 12.79 7.26
C SER A 137 -2.83 11.43 7.33
N ASP A 138 -3.53 10.38 6.91
CA ASP A 138 -3.01 9.01 6.77
C ASP A 138 -2.27 8.78 5.44
N GLY A 139 -2.00 9.84 4.67
CA GLY A 139 -1.34 9.77 3.37
C GLY A 139 -2.22 9.29 2.22
N SER A 140 -3.49 8.91 2.46
CA SER A 140 -4.40 8.47 1.41
C SER A 140 -4.70 9.61 0.44
N VAL A 141 -4.58 9.34 -0.86
CA VAL A 141 -4.88 10.29 -1.93
C VAL A 141 -6.28 10.05 -2.47
N TYR A 142 -7.11 11.08 -2.49
CA TYR A 142 -8.45 11.05 -3.06
C TYR A 142 -8.45 11.87 -4.35
N VAL A 143 -8.95 11.28 -5.43
CA VAL A 143 -9.00 11.90 -6.75
C VAL A 143 -10.44 12.05 -7.18
N ALA A 144 -10.87 13.28 -7.44
CA ALA A 144 -12.20 13.59 -7.97
C ALA A 144 -12.16 13.66 -9.50
N GLU A 145 -12.91 12.78 -10.15
CA GLU A 145 -12.95 12.66 -11.60
C GLU A 145 -14.25 13.25 -12.16
N SER A 146 -14.10 14.29 -12.97
CA SER A 146 -15.26 14.96 -13.59
C SER A 146 -15.79 14.23 -14.82
N GLY A 147 -14.93 13.54 -15.56
CA GLY A 147 -15.33 12.77 -16.75
C GLY A 147 -16.10 11.50 -16.40
N ASN A 148 -15.77 10.87 -15.27
CA ASN A 148 -16.42 9.65 -14.78
C ASN A 148 -17.46 9.89 -13.67
N GLY A 149 -17.51 11.10 -13.09
CA GLY A 149 -18.46 11.43 -12.03
C GLY A 149 -18.24 10.63 -10.74
N ARG A 150 -17.00 10.31 -10.39
CA ARG A 150 -16.64 9.50 -9.21
C ARG A 150 -15.45 10.08 -8.43
N ILE A 151 -15.23 9.52 -7.24
CA ILE A 151 -14.02 9.74 -6.44
C ILE A 151 -13.33 8.38 -6.27
N GLN A 152 -12.03 8.34 -6.48
CA GLN A 152 -11.20 7.17 -6.18
C GLN A 152 -10.27 7.48 -5.00
N LYS A 153 -10.05 6.49 -4.11
CA LYS A 153 -9.12 6.56 -2.99
C LYS A 153 -7.91 5.66 -3.28
N PHE A 154 -6.71 6.18 -3.06
CA PHE A 154 -5.44 5.49 -3.17
C PHE A 154 -4.74 5.53 -1.82
N LEU A 155 -4.25 4.39 -1.35
CA LEU A 155 -3.46 4.34 -0.12
C LEU A 155 -2.02 4.80 -0.43
N PRO A 156 -1.34 5.48 0.51
CA PRO A 156 0.04 5.86 0.29
C PRO A 156 0.90 4.61 0.15
N CYS A 157 1.79 4.61 -0.85
CA CYS A 157 2.84 3.59 -1.01
C CYS A 157 3.79 3.50 0.21
N SER A 158 3.62 4.38 1.20
CA SER A 158 4.24 4.34 2.51
C SER A 158 3.37 5.06 3.57
N VAL A 159 2.34 4.36 4.09
CA VAL A 159 2.01 4.28 5.53
C VAL A 159 0.94 5.26 6.12
N PRO A 160 -0.07 4.81 6.93
CA PRO A 160 0.09 4.07 8.20
C PRO A 160 -0.06 2.54 8.12
N LEU A 161 0.50 1.86 7.12
CA LEU A 161 1.18 0.54 7.19
C LEU A 161 1.51 0.17 8.64
N ILE A 162 2.37 0.95 9.29
CA ILE A 162 2.75 0.88 10.69
C ILE A 162 1.54 0.96 11.60
N ALA A 163 0.76 2.05 11.63
CA ALA A 163 -0.30 2.16 12.65
C ALA A 163 -1.41 1.09 12.50
N ALA A 164 -1.65 0.57 11.29
CA ALA A 164 -2.55 -0.55 11.03
C ALA A 164 -1.94 -1.89 11.48
N ILE A 165 -0.65 -2.12 11.21
CA ILE A 165 0.14 -3.28 11.65
C ILE A 165 0.33 -3.27 13.19
N THR A 166 0.74 -2.14 13.77
CA THR A 166 0.87 -1.82 15.19
C THR A 166 -0.45 -2.08 15.93
N SER A 167 -1.58 -1.54 15.45
CA SER A 167 -2.90 -1.82 16.05
C SER A 167 -3.37 -3.27 15.88
N ALA A 168 -2.77 -4.04 14.97
CA ALA A 168 -3.06 -5.47 14.77
C ALA A 168 -2.18 -6.42 15.55
N LEU A 169 -0.99 -5.98 15.95
CA LEU A 169 0.03 -6.83 16.55
C LEU A 169 0.33 -6.49 18.02
N GLU A 170 0.00 -5.29 18.53
CA GLU A 170 0.30 -4.83 19.91
C GLU A 170 -0.62 -5.39 21.02
N ALA A 171 -1.48 -6.37 20.75
CA ALA A 171 -2.46 -6.80 21.76
C ALA A 171 -1.85 -7.53 22.99
N GLU A 172 -0.56 -7.91 22.98
CA GLU A 172 0.00 -8.85 23.97
C GLU A 172 1.41 -8.55 24.50
N ASP A 173 1.97 -7.34 24.33
CA ASP A 173 3.30 -7.07 24.90
C ASP A 173 3.22 -6.79 26.42
N GLU A 174 3.70 -7.72 27.24
CA GLU A 174 4.00 -7.47 28.66
C GLU A 174 5.24 -6.57 28.81
N GLU A 175 5.25 -5.70 29.84
CA GLU A 175 6.35 -4.75 30.10
C GLU A 175 7.72 -5.44 30.18
N GLY A 176 8.54 -5.28 29.13
CA GLY A 176 9.96 -5.64 29.11
C GLY A 176 10.36 -6.78 28.16
N TYR A 177 9.42 -7.41 27.45
CA TYR A 177 9.70 -8.38 26.39
C TYR A 177 9.07 -7.90 25.08
N GLN A 178 9.88 -7.72 24.04
CA GLN A 178 9.35 -7.41 22.71
C GLN A 178 9.04 -8.73 22.02
N SER A 179 7.77 -9.00 21.73
CA SER A 179 7.41 -10.16 20.91
C SER A 179 8.01 -10.04 19.51
N GLU A 180 8.19 -11.18 18.82
CA GLU A 180 8.62 -11.20 17.41
C GLU A 180 7.72 -10.30 16.52
N ARG A 181 6.46 -10.16 16.93
CA ARG A 181 5.45 -9.30 16.30
C ARG A 181 5.82 -7.81 16.38
N SER A 182 6.15 -7.31 17.56
CA SER A 182 6.51 -5.90 17.77
C SER A 182 7.82 -5.50 17.10
N VAL A 183 8.75 -6.43 16.95
CA VAL A 183 10.00 -6.18 16.22
C VAL A 183 9.75 -6.10 14.71
N VAL A 184 8.86 -6.93 14.13
CA VAL A 184 8.47 -6.80 12.70
C VAL A 184 7.71 -5.50 12.44
N VAL A 185 6.83 -5.08 13.34
CA VAL A 185 6.15 -3.78 13.28
C VAL A 185 7.16 -2.65 13.21
N ASN A 186 8.13 -2.64 14.14
CA ASN A 186 9.17 -1.63 14.22
C ASN A 186 10.14 -1.67 13.02
N HIS A 187 10.35 -2.84 12.43
CA HIS A 187 11.17 -3.00 11.23
C HIS A 187 10.47 -2.42 10.00
N LEU A 188 9.25 -2.87 9.70
CA LEU A 188 8.44 -2.31 8.61
C LEU A 188 8.23 -0.80 8.80
N ALA A 189 8.20 -0.33 10.05
CA ALA A 189 8.16 1.08 10.40
C ALA A 189 9.41 1.89 10.07
N ALA A 190 10.56 1.23 10.09
CA ALA A 190 11.84 1.85 9.77
C ALA A 190 12.13 1.92 8.26
N GLY A 191 11.20 1.46 7.41
CA GLY A 191 11.35 1.52 5.95
C GLY A 191 12.44 0.57 5.41
N THR A 192 12.63 -0.56 6.08
CA THR A 192 13.64 -1.56 5.79
C THR A 192 13.17 -2.60 4.77
N ASP A 193 14.09 -3.41 4.26
CA ASP A 193 13.84 -4.41 3.22
C ASP A 193 12.87 -5.50 3.71
N PRO A 194 11.69 -5.68 3.08
CA PRO A 194 10.71 -6.70 3.48
C PRO A 194 11.19 -8.14 3.27
N ASN A 195 12.35 -8.33 2.62
CA ASN A 195 13.01 -9.61 2.40
C ASN A 195 14.15 -9.88 3.38
N GLN A 196 14.31 -9.05 4.40
CA GLN A 196 15.31 -9.25 5.43
C GLN A 196 14.81 -10.22 6.51
N LYS A 197 15.66 -11.17 6.95
CA LYS A 197 15.32 -12.12 8.01
C LYS A 197 15.23 -11.43 9.36
N PHE A 198 14.28 -11.85 10.19
CA PHE A 198 14.10 -11.33 11.55
C PHE A 198 15.36 -11.31 12.42
N THR A 199 16.15 -12.39 12.38
CA THR A 199 17.40 -12.54 13.15
C THR A 199 18.45 -11.49 12.79
N GLU A 200 18.40 -10.94 11.58
CA GLU A 200 19.32 -9.87 11.14
C GLU A 200 18.88 -8.49 11.64
N ILE A 201 17.61 -8.38 12.04
CA ILE A 201 16.92 -7.14 12.41
C ILE A 201 16.99 -6.93 13.92
N SER A 202 16.71 -7.98 14.69
CA SER A 202 16.69 -7.94 16.16
C SER A 202 18.09 -7.85 16.76
N GLY A 203 19.14 -8.16 15.98
CA GLY A 203 20.52 -8.24 16.47
C GLY A 203 20.77 -9.41 17.44
N GLU A 204 19.78 -10.29 17.62
CA GLU A 204 19.90 -11.48 18.45
C GLU A 204 20.69 -12.56 17.71
N GLN A 205 21.87 -12.88 18.23
CA GLN A 205 22.63 -14.05 17.81
C GLN A 205 22.21 -15.24 18.66
N GLY A 206 21.15 -15.92 18.22
CA GLY A 206 20.63 -17.17 18.78
C GLY A 206 20.12 -18.05 17.64
N GLU A 207 20.35 -19.36 17.75
CA GLU A 207 20.25 -20.36 16.68
C GLU A 207 18.80 -20.59 16.17
N GLU A 208 18.73 -21.01 14.89
CA GLU A 208 17.55 -21.32 14.06
C GLU A 208 16.91 -20.13 13.32
N GLY A 209 16.75 -20.29 12.00
CA GLY A 209 16.65 -19.20 11.03
C GLY A 209 15.51 -18.21 11.29
N GLY A 210 15.80 -16.91 11.13
CA GLY A 210 14.76 -15.89 11.12
C GLY A 210 13.78 -16.11 9.97
N LEU A 211 12.48 -16.14 10.28
CA LEU A 211 11.43 -16.02 9.29
C LEU A 211 11.51 -14.65 8.61
N TYR A 212 11.06 -14.59 7.36
CA TYR A 212 10.80 -13.32 6.69
C TYR A 212 9.46 -12.75 7.14
N PRO A 213 9.26 -11.42 7.05
CA PRO A 213 8.02 -10.76 7.43
C PRO A 213 6.77 -11.44 6.85
N LEU A 214 6.79 -11.83 5.57
CA LEU A 214 5.66 -12.51 4.93
C LEU A 214 5.39 -13.88 5.56
N HIS A 215 6.38 -14.75 5.74
CA HIS A 215 6.19 -16.04 6.41
C HIS A 215 5.69 -15.90 7.86
N LEU A 216 6.14 -14.87 8.57
CA LEU A 216 5.70 -14.62 9.94
C LEU A 216 4.21 -14.25 9.99
N VAL A 217 3.74 -13.36 9.10
CA VAL A 217 2.32 -12.99 9.04
C VAL A 217 1.47 -14.25 8.82
N ILE A 218 1.82 -15.08 7.85
CA ILE A 218 1.09 -16.32 7.53
C ILE A 218 1.04 -17.26 8.73
N SER A 219 2.19 -17.48 9.38
CA SER A 219 2.32 -18.40 10.52
C SER A 219 1.59 -17.90 11.77
N THR A 220 1.65 -16.58 12.03
CA THR A 220 1.02 -15.97 13.21
C THR A 220 -0.50 -15.89 13.08
N CYS A 221 -1.01 -15.69 11.87
CA CYS A 221 -2.45 -15.75 11.59
C CYS A 221 -3.04 -17.12 11.95
N TYR A 222 -2.35 -18.20 11.60
CA TYR A 222 -2.76 -19.56 11.98
C TYR A 222 -2.72 -19.78 13.50
N ALA A 223 -1.65 -19.33 14.19
CA ALA A 223 -1.53 -19.49 15.64
C ALA A 223 -2.61 -18.73 16.43
N ASN A 224 -3.03 -17.55 15.94
CA ASN A 224 -4.09 -16.76 16.57
C ASN A 224 -5.49 -17.32 16.31
N GLU A 225 -5.75 -17.86 15.11
CA GLU A 225 -6.98 -18.60 14.82
C GLU A 225 -7.12 -19.81 15.75
N LEU A 226 -6.03 -20.55 15.98
CA LEU A 226 -5.95 -21.63 16.96
C LEU A 226 -6.22 -21.15 18.40
N GLY A 227 -5.54 -20.09 18.85
CA GLY A 227 -5.72 -19.57 20.22
C GLY A 227 -7.13 -19.01 20.48
N THR A 228 -7.74 -18.35 19.48
CA THR A 228 -9.13 -17.88 19.57
C THR A 228 -10.11 -19.05 19.64
N ALA A 229 -9.93 -20.07 18.79
CA ALA A 229 -10.79 -21.25 18.77
C ALA A 229 -10.65 -22.13 20.03
N LEU A 230 -9.50 -22.09 20.70
CA LEU A 230 -9.28 -22.70 22.01
C LEU A 230 -9.74 -21.82 23.19
N GLY A 231 -10.21 -20.59 22.92
CA GLY A 231 -10.67 -19.63 23.95
C GLY A 231 -9.55 -19.04 24.80
N GLU A 232 -8.31 -19.09 24.33
CA GLU A 232 -7.10 -18.65 25.03
C GLU A 232 -6.81 -17.15 24.81
N ILE A 233 -7.40 -16.55 23.75
CA ILE A 233 -7.12 -15.19 23.29
C ILE A 233 -8.45 -14.46 22.96
N ASP A 234 -8.68 -13.26 23.50
CA ASP A 234 -9.88 -12.43 23.26
C ASP A 234 -9.51 -11.14 22.50
N LEU A 235 -9.73 -11.12 21.17
CA LEU A 235 -9.33 -10.01 20.30
C LEU A 235 -10.51 -9.43 19.51
N PRO A 236 -10.63 -8.09 19.38
CA PRO A 236 -11.72 -7.46 18.65
C PRO A 236 -11.55 -7.52 17.11
N GLY A 237 -12.61 -7.92 16.38
CA GLY A 237 -12.72 -7.87 14.91
C GLY A 237 -12.70 -9.23 14.20
N ASN A 238 -12.96 -9.26 12.87
CA ASN A 238 -12.79 -10.45 12.02
C ASN A 238 -11.31 -10.58 11.62
N HIS A 239 -10.57 -11.48 12.25
CA HIS A 239 -9.10 -11.53 12.15
C HIS A 239 -8.56 -12.07 10.82
N ALA A 240 -9.31 -12.92 10.12
CA ALA A 240 -8.93 -13.46 8.82
C ALA A 240 -8.79 -12.36 7.74
N ASP A 241 -9.66 -11.34 7.80
CA ASP A 241 -9.62 -10.19 6.89
C ASP A 241 -8.31 -9.39 7.10
N ARG A 242 -7.88 -9.22 8.35
CA ARG A 242 -6.67 -8.46 8.72
C ARG A 242 -5.39 -9.12 8.23
N CYS A 243 -5.35 -10.44 8.25
CA CYS A 243 -4.19 -11.22 7.80
C CYS A 243 -3.96 -11.13 6.29
N THR A 244 -5.06 -11.17 5.53
CA THR A 244 -5.04 -11.02 4.08
C THR A 244 -4.59 -9.61 3.70
N ASP A 245 -5.13 -8.58 4.35
CA ASP A 245 -4.71 -7.19 4.16
C ASP A 245 -3.21 -7.01 4.42
N LEU A 246 -2.68 -7.62 5.49
CA LEU A 246 -1.26 -7.53 5.85
C LEU A 246 -0.34 -8.23 4.85
N ALA A 247 -0.75 -9.40 4.34
CA ALA A 247 0.02 -10.10 3.32
C ALA A 247 -0.01 -9.37 1.97
N GLU A 248 -1.17 -8.83 1.56
CA GLU A 248 -1.30 -7.98 0.36
C GLU A 248 -0.30 -6.83 0.41
N LEU A 249 -0.29 -6.15 1.54
CA LEU A 249 0.51 -4.98 1.81
C LEU A 249 2.01 -5.26 1.80
N LEU A 250 2.45 -6.40 2.34
CA LEU A 250 3.85 -6.84 2.26
C LEU A 250 4.27 -7.13 0.82
N ILE A 251 3.40 -7.78 0.05
CA ILE A 251 3.64 -8.07 -1.37
C ILE A 251 3.73 -6.79 -2.19
N GLU A 252 2.81 -5.84 -1.97
CA GLU A 252 2.86 -4.49 -2.59
C GLU A 252 4.13 -3.73 -2.22
N SER A 253 4.65 -3.94 -1.01
CA SER A 253 5.89 -3.35 -0.52
C SER A 253 7.16 -4.02 -1.07
N GLY A 254 7.02 -5.06 -1.90
CA GLY A 254 8.14 -5.75 -2.55
C GLY A 254 8.65 -6.99 -1.80
N ALA A 255 7.86 -7.56 -0.89
CA ALA A 255 8.15 -8.88 -0.34
C ALA A 255 8.18 -9.93 -1.49
N ASP A 256 9.24 -10.73 -1.52
CA ASP A 256 9.41 -11.82 -2.45
C ASP A 256 8.45 -12.95 -2.06
N ILE A 257 7.39 -13.05 -2.86
CA ILE A 257 6.30 -13.99 -2.70
C ILE A 257 6.73 -15.46 -2.81
N ASN A 258 7.91 -15.74 -3.35
CA ASN A 258 8.46 -17.08 -3.56
C ASN A 258 9.67 -17.36 -2.66
N LEU A 259 10.01 -16.46 -1.74
CA LEU A 259 11.19 -16.60 -0.92
C LEU A 259 11.09 -17.88 -0.05
N PRO A 260 11.97 -18.87 -0.21
CA PRO A 260 11.95 -20.04 0.66
C PRO A 260 12.62 -19.69 1.99
N THR A 261 12.12 -20.24 3.09
CA THR A 261 12.78 -20.10 4.40
C THR A 261 13.23 -21.45 4.95
N GLU A 262 14.51 -21.54 5.28
CA GLU A 262 15.14 -22.75 5.83
C GLU A 262 14.52 -23.17 7.17
N SER A 263 13.97 -22.22 7.93
CA SER A 263 13.35 -22.43 9.23
C SER A 263 12.10 -23.29 9.19
N VAL A 264 11.40 -23.32 8.05
CA VAL A 264 10.27 -24.21 7.79
C VAL A 264 10.53 -25.08 6.58
N LEU A 265 11.70 -25.74 6.58
CA LEU A 265 12.08 -26.73 5.58
C LEU A 265 12.09 -26.18 4.13
N GLY A 266 12.44 -24.92 3.93
CA GLY A 266 12.45 -24.29 2.60
C GLY A 266 11.07 -23.98 2.05
N SER A 267 10.03 -24.02 2.88
CA SER A 267 8.67 -23.67 2.47
C SER A 267 8.60 -22.23 1.96
N SER A 268 7.87 -22.06 0.87
CA SER A 268 7.44 -20.75 0.40
C SER A 268 6.21 -20.26 1.18
N PRO A 269 5.86 -18.96 1.09
CA PRO A 269 4.61 -18.44 1.66
C PRO A 269 3.38 -19.25 1.28
N LEU A 270 3.31 -19.71 0.02
CA LEU A 270 2.18 -20.49 -0.48
C LEU A 270 2.11 -21.92 0.11
N HIS A 271 3.26 -22.53 0.44
CA HIS A 271 3.27 -23.82 1.16
C HIS A 271 2.60 -23.67 2.54
N LEU A 272 2.94 -22.61 3.27
CA LEU A 272 2.39 -22.33 4.59
C LEU A 272 0.89 -22.03 4.53
N ALA A 273 0.45 -21.16 3.60
CA ALA A 273 -0.96 -20.85 3.42
C ALA A 273 -1.80 -22.11 3.12
N ALA A 274 -1.26 -23.00 2.27
CA ALA A 274 -1.89 -24.27 1.93
C ALA A 274 -1.90 -25.28 3.10
N LEU A 275 -0.80 -25.37 3.85
CA LEU A 275 -0.70 -26.22 5.04
C LEU A 275 -1.67 -25.81 6.14
N HIS A 276 -1.89 -24.50 6.30
CA HIS A 276 -2.74 -23.92 7.34
C HIS A 276 -4.21 -23.79 6.92
N GLY A 277 -4.55 -24.07 5.65
CA GLY A 277 -5.93 -23.96 5.17
C GLY A 277 -6.43 -22.52 5.01
N GLN A 278 -5.53 -21.55 4.84
CA GLN A 278 -5.86 -20.13 4.71
C GLN A 278 -6.24 -19.78 3.27
N LEU A 279 -7.51 -20.01 2.91
CA LEU A 279 -8.00 -19.92 1.53
C LEU A 279 -7.81 -18.55 0.88
N ASP A 280 -8.20 -17.48 1.56
CA ASP A 280 -8.14 -16.13 1.00
C ASP A 280 -6.69 -15.67 0.79
N LEU A 281 -5.82 -16.04 1.72
CA LEU A 281 -4.39 -15.82 1.64
C LEU A 281 -3.75 -16.63 0.49
N ALA A 282 -4.13 -17.89 0.33
CA ALA A 282 -3.69 -18.72 -0.79
C ALA A 282 -4.14 -18.15 -2.14
N LYS A 283 -5.40 -17.69 -2.25
CA LYS A 283 -5.92 -16.99 -3.44
C LYS A 283 -5.11 -15.73 -3.74
N LEU A 284 -4.84 -14.92 -2.72
CA LEU A 284 -4.04 -13.71 -2.83
C LEU A 284 -2.64 -14.02 -3.35
N LEU A 285 -1.95 -14.98 -2.74
CA LEU A 285 -0.59 -15.38 -3.13
C LEU A 285 -0.53 -15.89 -4.58
N VAL A 286 -1.46 -16.75 -4.95
CA VAL A 286 -1.56 -17.28 -6.33
C VAL A 286 -1.84 -16.16 -7.34
N ASN A 287 -2.71 -15.21 -7.01
CA ASN A 287 -3.02 -14.08 -7.88
C ASN A 287 -1.85 -13.10 -8.02
N ALA A 288 -1.06 -12.94 -6.96
CA ALA A 288 0.16 -12.14 -6.96
C ALA A 288 1.38 -12.83 -7.61
N GLY A 289 1.22 -14.07 -8.12
CA GLY A 289 2.24 -14.75 -8.90
C GLY A 289 3.12 -15.73 -8.10
N ALA A 290 2.62 -16.25 -6.97
CA ALA A 290 3.29 -17.32 -6.26
C ALA A 290 3.43 -18.58 -7.14
N SER A 291 4.59 -19.24 -7.04
CA SER A 291 4.92 -20.44 -7.79
C SER A 291 4.20 -21.65 -7.21
N VAL A 292 3.15 -22.09 -7.91
CA VAL A 292 2.30 -23.23 -7.51
C VAL A 292 3.03 -24.58 -7.53
N ASN A 293 4.22 -24.65 -8.13
CA ASN A 293 5.06 -25.85 -8.24
C ASN A 293 6.45 -25.65 -7.63
N GLN A 294 6.63 -24.62 -6.79
CA GLN A 294 7.89 -24.49 -6.04
C GLN A 294 8.07 -25.69 -5.12
N LEU A 295 9.31 -26.17 -5.02
CA LEU A 295 9.65 -27.27 -4.13
C LEU A 295 10.25 -26.71 -2.85
N ASP A 296 9.80 -27.23 -1.72
CA ASP A 296 10.48 -27.10 -0.44
C ASP A 296 11.72 -28.04 -0.36
N LEU A 297 12.42 -28.07 0.78
CA LEU A 297 13.57 -28.96 1.00
C LEU A 297 13.17 -30.44 1.08
N GLY A 298 11.88 -30.73 1.29
CA GLY A 298 11.31 -32.08 1.25
C GLY A 298 10.81 -32.50 -0.13
N GLU A 299 11.12 -31.72 -1.19
CA GLU A 299 10.65 -31.91 -2.57
C GLU A 299 9.11 -31.89 -2.71
N SER A 300 8.42 -31.32 -1.73
CA SER A 300 6.97 -31.18 -1.68
C SER A 300 6.55 -29.87 -2.33
N THR A 301 5.41 -29.89 -2.99
CA THR A 301 4.76 -28.70 -3.57
C THR A 301 3.76 -28.07 -2.59
N PRO A 302 3.27 -26.85 -2.86
CA PRO A 302 2.14 -26.31 -2.11
C PRO A 302 0.89 -27.19 -2.18
N LEU A 303 0.68 -27.92 -3.28
CA LEU A 303 -0.42 -28.87 -3.38
C LEU A 303 -0.23 -30.05 -2.42
N ASP A 304 0.99 -30.57 -2.29
CA ASP A 304 1.31 -31.62 -1.30
C ASP A 304 1.08 -31.13 0.14
N SER A 305 1.27 -29.83 0.40
CA SER A 305 1.00 -29.22 1.72
C SER A 305 -0.49 -29.27 2.08
N THR A 306 -1.42 -29.22 1.11
CA THR A 306 -2.85 -29.42 1.38
C THR A 306 -3.17 -30.85 1.83
N ALA A 307 -2.42 -31.85 1.35
CA ALA A 307 -2.56 -33.23 1.82
C ALA A 307 -2.05 -33.38 3.25
N MET A 308 -0.96 -32.69 3.60
CA MET A 308 -0.49 -32.62 4.99
C MET A 308 -1.50 -31.92 5.90
N ALA A 309 -2.15 -30.85 5.43
CA ALA A 309 -3.21 -30.15 6.16
C ALA A 309 -4.37 -31.09 6.53
N ARG A 310 -4.80 -31.96 5.60
CA ARG A 310 -5.84 -32.98 5.86
C ARG A 310 -5.43 -33.96 6.96
N LEU A 311 -4.17 -34.38 7.00
CA LEU A 311 -3.65 -35.26 8.06
C LEU A 311 -3.67 -34.55 9.43
N THR A 312 -3.37 -33.26 9.44
CA THR A 312 -3.46 -32.43 10.65
C THR A 312 -4.91 -32.32 11.14
N ILE A 313 -5.87 -32.06 10.25
CA ILE A 313 -7.31 -32.02 10.56
C ILE A 313 -7.77 -33.35 11.15
N ALA A 314 -7.44 -34.47 10.49
CA ALA A 314 -7.79 -35.80 10.98
C ALA A 314 -7.19 -36.08 12.36
N SER A 315 -5.99 -35.56 12.63
CA SER A 315 -5.35 -35.66 13.94
C SER A 315 -6.09 -34.82 14.99
N PHE A 316 -6.52 -33.60 14.67
CA PHE A 316 -7.32 -32.76 15.57
C PHE A 316 -8.69 -33.35 15.90
N ALA A 317 -9.34 -34.01 14.92
CA ALA A 317 -10.60 -34.72 15.15
C ALA A 317 -10.47 -35.82 16.21
N LEU A 318 -9.33 -36.53 16.27
CA LEU A 318 -9.08 -37.53 17.31
C LEU A 318 -9.03 -36.95 18.74
N TRP A 319 -8.76 -35.64 18.85
CA TRP A 319 -8.72 -34.90 20.11
C TRP A 319 -9.97 -34.04 20.34
N GLY A 320 -10.99 -34.16 19.49
CA GLY A 320 -12.24 -33.38 19.59
C GLY A 320 -12.07 -31.89 19.25
N MET A 321 -11.08 -31.56 18.44
CA MET A 321 -10.73 -30.19 18.03
C MET A 321 -11.08 -29.94 16.55
N GLU A 322 -12.24 -30.42 16.12
CA GLU A 322 -12.67 -30.46 14.72
C GLU A 322 -12.85 -29.08 14.09
N ASP A 323 -13.08 -28.04 14.91
CA ASP A 323 -13.34 -26.67 14.44
C ASP A 323 -12.05 -25.84 14.21
N LEU A 324 -10.87 -26.38 14.49
CA LEU A 324 -9.60 -25.62 14.42
C LEU A 324 -9.07 -25.39 13.00
N MET A 325 -9.51 -26.18 12.03
CA MET A 325 -9.12 -26.04 10.62
C MET A 325 -10.28 -26.41 9.72
N ASN A 326 -10.58 -25.55 8.75
CA ASN A 326 -11.68 -25.75 7.82
C ASN A 326 -11.28 -26.70 6.68
N GLU A 327 -11.77 -27.94 6.73
CA GLU A 327 -11.54 -28.95 5.69
C GLU A 327 -12.01 -28.48 4.31
N SER A 328 -13.13 -27.75 4.23
CA SER A 328 -13.63 -27.16 2.97
C SER A 328 -12.66 -26.14 2.39
N ALA A 329 -12.02 -25.33 3.24
CA ALA A 329 -11.04 -24.35 2.79
C ALA A 329 -9.79 -25.04 2.21
N VAL A 330 -9.33 -26.13 2.84
CA VAL A 330 -8.21 -26.94 2.33
C VAL A 330 -8.55 -27.60 0.98
N ASP A 331 -9.78 -28.11 0.84
CA ASP A 331 -10.27 -28.66 -0.43
C ASP A 331 -10.28 -27.59 -1.54
N GLU A 332 -10.80 -26.40 -1.24
CA GLU A 332 -10.83 -25.27 -2.19
C GLU A 332 -9.42 -24.79 -2.59
N ILE A 333 -8.46 -24.80 -1.66
CA ILE A 333 -7.06 -24.50 -1.99
C ILE A 333 -6.47 -25.56 -2.92
N ALA A 334 -6.73 -26.85 -2.66
CA ALA A 334 -6.25 -27.93 -3.51
C ALA A 334 -6.82 -27.83 -4.93
N GLU A 335 -8.11 -27.49 -5.06
CA GLU A 335 -8.75 -27.22 -6.36
C GLU A 335 -8.11 -26.02 -7.05
N LEU A 336 -7.98 -24.88 -6.36
CA LEU A 336 -7.31 -23.67 -6.86
C LEU A 336 -5.91 -23.97 -7.40
N LEU A 337 -5.09 -24.69 -6.63
CA LEU A 337 -3.73 -25.04 -7.03
C LEU A 337 -3.73 -25.97 -8.26
N THR A 338 -4.64 -26.95 -8.30
CA THR A 338 -4.80 -27.85 -9.44
C THR A 338 -5.20 -27.11 -10.71
N GLU A 339 -6.18 -26.19 -10.63
CA GLU A 339 -6.62 -25.36 -11.75
C GLU A 339 -5.49 -24.47 -12.30
N ARG A 340 -4.58 -24.04 -11.43
CA ARG A 340 -3.42 -23.22 -11.78
C ARG A 340 -2.22 -24.05 -12.25
N GLY A 341 -2.39 -25.36 -12.44
CA GLY A 341 -1.35 -26.26 -12.95
C GLY A 341 -0.39 -26.78 -11.89
N GLY A 342 -0.80 -26.75 -10.62
CA GLY A 342 -0.11 -27.42 -9.52
C GLY A 342 -0.06 -28.93 -9.73
N VAL A 343 1.08 -29.54 -9.45
CA VAL A 343 1.31 -30.99 -9.56
C VAL A 343 1.75 -31.51 -8.19
N SER A 344 1.13 -32.59 -7.73
CA SER A 344 1.58 -33.27 -6.52
C SER A 344 2.84 -34.08 -6.83
N ASN A 345 3.91 -33.86 -6.07
CA ASN A 345 5.14 -34.64 -6.15
C ASN A 345 5.14 -35.82 -5.17
N ASN A 346 4.29 -35.76 -4.14
CA ASN A 346 4.03 -36.86 -3.22
C ASN A 346 2.55 -37.23 -3.29
N PRO A 347 2.10 -37.96 -4.33
CA PRO A 347 0.76 -38.52 -4.34
C PRO A 347 0.70 -39.59 -3.24
N ILE A 348 0.31 -39.19 -2.04
CA ILE A 348 -0.03 -40.15 -0.98
C ILE A 348 -1.24 -40.94 -1.52
N PRO A 349 -1.16 -42.27 -1.63
CA PRO A 349 -2.20 -43.10 -2.22
C PRO A 349 -3.50 -43.12 -1.43
#